data_AF-A0A973FB15-F1
#
_entry.id   AF-A0A973FB15-F1
#
_cell.length_a   1.000
_cell.length_b   1.000
_cell.length_c   1.000
_cell.angle_alpha   90.00
_cell.angle_beta   90.00
_cell.angle_gamma   90.00
#
_symmetry.space_group_name_H-M   'P 1'
#
loop_
_entity.id
_entity.type
_entity.pdbx_description
1 polymer ?
#
loop_
_entity_poly.entity_id
_entity_poly.type
_entity_poly.pdbx_seq_one_letter_code
_entity_poly.pdbx_strand_id
1 'polypeptide(L)'
;MNKTVTITDEEVRKLNLNTPDEMLEAVSNRFKLLSEPMRLKILQVLCEKEHTVQEIVKEVKASQANISKHLALMHDNGIVNRRKEGL
;
A
#
# COMPACT_ATOMS: atom_id res chain seq x y z
N MET A 1 -33.40 -3.97 -19.02
CA MET A 1 -33.83 -4.43 -17.69
C MET A 1 -33.09 -3.60 -16.67
N ASN A 2 -33.76 -2.77 -15.87
CA ASN A 2 -33.08 -1.90 -14.90
C ASN A 2 -32.71 -2.71 -13.66
N LYS A 3 -31.45 -2.62 -13.23
CA LYS A 3 -30.95 -3.26 -12.01
C LYS A 3 -30.62 -2.17 -11.00
N THR A 4 -31.11 -2.32 -9.78
CA THR A 4 -30.76 -1.44 -8.65
C THR A 4 -29.72 -2.15 -7.77
N VAL A 5 -28.71 -1.42 -7.31
CA VAL A 5 -27.68 -1.89 -6.36
C VAL A 5 -27.81 -1.03 -5.10
N THR A 6 -27.76 -1.66 -3.93
CA THR A 6 -27.82 -0.98 -2.62
C THR A 6 -26.69 -1.46 -1.71
N ILE A 7 -26.26 -0.62 -0.78
CA ILE A 7 -25.44 -0.99 0.38
C ILE A 7 -26.39 -1.07 1.57
N THR A 8 -26.20 -2.02 2.47
CA THR A 8 -27.06 -2.15 3.65
C THR A 8 -26.88 -0.95 4.59
N ASP A 9 -27.94 -0.53 5.28
CA ASP A 9 -27.88 0.59 6.24
C ASP A 9 -26.81 0.36 7.33
N GLU A 10 -26.60 -0.90 7.72
CA GLU A 10 -25.54 -1.30 8.64
C GLU A 10 -24.15 -0.98 8.10
N GLU A 11 -23.88 -1.31 6.83
CA GLU A 11 -22.60 -1.04 6.18
C GLU A 11 -22.40 0.47 5.94
N VAL A 12 -23.46 1.21 5.58
CA VAL A 12 -23.39 2.69 5.47
C VAL A 12 -22.96 3.33 6.80
N ARG A 13 -23.53 2.88 7.94
CA ARG A 13 -23.16 3.37 9.28
C ARG A 13 -21.73 3.01 9.68
N LYS A 14 -21.25 1.82 9.30
CA LYS A 14 -19.85 1.41 9.54
C LYS A 14 -18.86 2.25 8.75
N LEU A 15 -19.23 2.62 7.52
CA LEU A 15 -18.32 3.26 6.57
C LEU A 15 -18.23 4.79 6.75
N ASN A 16 -19.20 5.44 7.42
CA ASN A 16 -19.20 6.89 7.70
C ASN A 16 -18.78 7.76 6.49
N LEU A 17 -19.29 7.43 5.29
CA LEU A 17 -18.83 8.03 4.04
C LEU A 17 -19.49 9.39 3.81
N ASN A 18 -18.83 10.45 4.27
CA ASN A 18 -19.04 11.81 3.76
C ASN A 18 -17.68 12.37 3.31
N THR A 19 -17.06 11.66 2.36
CA THR A 19 -15.70 11.92 1.90
C THR A 19 -15.73 12.75 0.62
N PRO A 20 -15.06 13.91 0.56
CA PRO A 20 -14.98 14.70 -0.66
C PRO A 20 -14.34 13.92 -1.82
N ASP A 21 -14.77 14.18 -3.06
CA ASP A 21 -14.25 13.51 -4.26
C ASP A 21 -12.72 13.57 -4.37
N GLU A 22 -12.11 14.71 -4.02
CA GLU A 22 -10.65 14.86 -4.00
C GLU A 22 -9.96 13.86 -3.06
N MET A 23 -10.58 13.58 -1.91
CA MET A 23 -10.07 12.60 -0.97
C MET A 23 -10.30 11.17 -1.48
N LEU A 24 -11.42 10.90 -2.16
CA LEU A 24 -11.65 9.62 -2.83
C LEU A 24 -10.60 9.36 -3.92
N GLU A 25 -10.27 10.37 -4.72
CA GLU A 25 -9.20 10.27 -5.74
C GLU A 25 -7.82 10.04 -5.11
N ALA A 26 -7.49 10.76 -4.04
CA ALA A 26 -6.25 10.54 -3.30
C ALA A 26 -6.15 9.10 -2.76
N VAL A 27 -7.23 8.58 -2.18
CA VAL A 27 -7.31 7.20 -1.67
C VAL A 27 -7.21 6.19 -2.82
N SER A 28 -7.93 6.41 -3.92
CA SER A 28 -7.88 5.58 -5.13
C SER A 28 -6.46 5.49 -5.69
N ASN A 29 -5.75 6.62 -5.76
CA ASN A 29 -4.36 6.65 -6.25
C ASN A 29 -3.41 5.89 -5.31
N ARG A 30 -3.61 5.95 -3.99
CA ARG A 30 -2.87 5.11 -3.05
C ARG A 30 -3.18 3.63 -3.26
N PHE A 31 -4.43 3.25 -3.48
CA PHE A 31 -4.77 1.85 -3.77
C PHE A 31 -4.17 1.36 -5.09
N LYS A 32 -4.25 2.14 -6.16
CA LYS A 32 -3.60 1.80 -7.46
C LYS A 32 -2.10 1.61 -7.30
N LEU A 33 -1.46 2.45 -6.49
CA LEU A 33 -0.07 2.25 -6.12
C LEU A 33 0.08 0.93 -5.37
N LEU A 34 -0.67 0.66 -4.31
CA LEU A 34 -0.46 -0.52 -3.48
C LEU A 34 -0.95 -1.84 -4.10
N SER A 35 -1.82 -1.83 -5.09
CA SER A 35 -2.48 -3.02 -5.67
C SER A 35 -1.59 -3.93 -6.51
N GLU A 36 -0.27 -3.86 -6.33
CA GLU A 36 0.69 -4.74 -7.00
C GLU A 36 1.23 -5.78 -6.01
N PRO A 37 1.25 -7.07 -6.38
CA PRO A 37 1.58 -8.15 -5.44
C PRO A 37 2.93 -8.01 -4.72
N MET A 38 3.99 -7.54 -5.38
CA MET A 38 5.30 -7.35 -4.76
C MET A 38 5.27 -6.26 -3.69
N ARG A 39 4.59 -5.14 -3.93
CA ARG A 39 4.42 -4.07 -2.91
C ARG A 39 3.60 -4.55 -1.72
N LEU A 40 2.57 -5.38 -1.93
CA LEU A 40 1.82 -5.98 -0.83
C LEU A 40 2.68 -6.93 0.01
N LYS A 41 3.54 -7.74 -0.62
CA LYS A 41 4.50 -8.60 0.09
C LYS A 41 5.53 -7.79 0.89
N ILE A 42 6.06 -6.72 0.30
CA ILE A 42 6.97 -5.80 0.99
C ILE A 42 6.28 -5.16 2.20
N LEU A 43 5.04 -4.68 2.03
CA LEU A 43 4.25 -4.12 3.14
C LEU A 43 4.01 -5.14 4.24
N GLN A 44 3.67 -6.39 3.89
CA GLN A 44 3.45 -7.45 4.87
C GLN A 44 4.67 -7.64 5.76
N VAL A 45 5.87 -7.69 5.18
CA VAL A 45 7.13 -7.81 5.94
C VAL A 45 7.38 -6.56 6.80
N LEU A 46 7.19 -5.36 6.25
CA LEU A 46 7.42 -4.11 6.96
C LEU A 46 6.41 -3.80 8.08
N CYS A 47 5.19 -4.35 8.00
CA CYS A 47 4.19 -4.20 9.04
C CYS A 47 4.54 -4.96 10.33
N GLU A 48 5.43 -5.95 10.27
CA GLU A 48 5.86 -6.70 11.44
C GLU A 48 6.90 -5.93 12.27
N LYS A 49 7.88 -5.32 11.58
CA LYS A 49 8.96 -4.52 12.16
C LYS A 49 9.75 -3.79 11.07
N GLU A 50 10.66 -2.91 11.48
CA GLU A 50 11.66 -2.33 10.57
C GLU A 50 12.60 -3.43 10.04
N HIS A 51 12.93 -3.35 8.74
CA HIS A 51 13.82 -4.28 8.05
C HIS A 51 14.81 -3.55 7.15
N THR A 52 16.01 -4.09 7.02
CA THR A 52 16.96 -3.72 5.97
C THR A 52 16.48 -4.21 4.60
N VAL A 53 16.94 -3.57 3.53
CA VAL A 53 16.62 -4.00 2.15
C VAL A 53 17.05 -5.45 1.90
N GLN A 54 18.17 -5.89 2.49
CA GLN A 54 18.66 -7.26 2.35
C GLN A 54 17.75 -8.28 3.04
N GLU A 55 17.18 -7.95 4.20
CA GLU A 55 16.20 -8.82 4.86
C GLU A 55 14.92 -8.92 4.04
N ILE A 56 14.40 -7.80 3.52
CA ILE A 56 13.21 -7.82 2.65
C ILE A 56 13.44 -8.69 1.41
N VAL A 57 14.62 -8.59 0.78
CA VAL A 57 15.01 -9.45 -0.35
C VAL A 57 14.94 -10.94 0.00
N LYS A 58 15.41 -11.32 1.19
CA LYS A 58 15.39 -12.71 1.67
C LYS A 58 13.97 -13.19 1.96
N GLU A 59 13.18 -12.39 2.68
CA GLU A 59 11.80 -12.74 3.07
C GLU A 59 10.87 -12.84 1.85
N VAL A 60 10.94 -11.86 0.95
CA VAL A 60 10.06 -11.77 -0.22
C VAL A 60 10.51 -12.69 -1.37
N LYS A 61 11.75 -13.21 -1.30
CA LYS A 61 12.36 -14.11 -2.29
C LYS A 61 12.36 -13.52 -3.70
N ALA A 62 12.82 -12.28 -3.83
CA ALA A 62 12.94 -11.56 -5.09
C ALA A 62 14.31 -10.91 -5.23
N SER A 63 14.68 -10.48 -6.44
CA SER A 63 15.98 -9.83 -6.66
C SER A 63 16.06 -8.46 -5.97
N GLN A 64 17.27 -8.08 -5.53
CA GLN A 64 17.51 -6.75 -4.93
C GLN A 64 17.13 -5.61 -5.88
N ALA A 65 17.42 -5.72 -7.17
CA ALA A 65 17.03 -4.71 -8.16
C ALA A 65 15.51 -4.52 -8.21
N ASN A 66 14.75 -5.63 -8.14
CA ASN A 66 13.29 -5.56 -8.11
C ASN A 66 12.80 -4.90 -6.82
N ILE A 67 13.25 -5.38 -5.66
CA ILE A 67 12.86 -4.82 -4.35
C ILE A 67 13.19 -3.33 -4.25
N SER A 68 14.39 -2.91 -4.65
CA SER A 68 14.79 -1.50 -4.65
C SER A 68 13.89 -0.63 -5.52
N LYS A 69 13.47 -1.12 -6.70
CA LYS A 69 12.54 -0.40 -7.57
C LYS A 69 11.18 -0.17 -6.90
N HIS A 70 10.64 -1.20 -6.25
CA HIS A 70 9.37 -1.09 -5.53
C HIS A 70 9.48 -0.17 -4.31
N LEU A 71 10.55 -0.30 -3.52
CA LEU A 71 10.80 0.56 -2.36
C LEU A 71 11.00 2.03 -2.75
N ALA A 72 11.70 2.31 -3.85
CA ALA A 72 11.86 3.67 -4.35
C ALA A 72 10.49 4.28 -4.70
N LEU A 73 9.68 3.58 -5.47
CA LEU A 73 8.34 4.05 -5.83
C LEU A 73 7.45 4.26 -4.59
N MET A 74 7.49 3.35 -3.62
CA MET A 74 6.74 3.47 -2.37
C MET A 74 7.22 4.65 -1.52
N HIS A 75 8.53 4.88 -1.45
CA HIS A 75 9.13 6.01 -0.75
C HIS A 75 8.73 7.34 -1.39
N ASP A 76 8.84 7.46 -2.71
CA ASP A 76 8.52 8.68 -3.44
C ASP A 76 7.04 9.07 -3.34
N ASN A 77 6.17 8.10 -3.04
CA ASN A 77 4.74 8.31 -2.77
C ASN A 77 4.41 8.35 -1.26
N GLY A 78 5.40 8.45 -0.38
CA GLY A 78 5.22 8.60 1.06
C GLY A 78 4.61 7.39 1.76
N ILE A 79 4.68 6.19 1.16
CA ILE A 79 4.19 4.95 1.77
C ILE A 79 5.19 4.41 2.79
N VAL A 80 6.49 4.48 2.49
CA VAL A 80 7.57 4.00 3.38
C VAL A 80 8.61 5.09 3.58
N ASN A 81 9.22 5.09 4.75
CA ASN A 81 10.38 5.92 5.06
C ASN A 81 11.64 5.07 5.02
N ARG A 82 12.79 5.72 4.85
CA ARG A 82 14.10 5.08 4.91
C ARG A 82 15.03 5.91 5.78
N ARG A 83 15.91 5.24 6.52
CA ARG A 83 17.01 5.85 7.26
C ARG A 83 18.28 5.05 7.03
N LYS A 84 19.42 5.73 7.02
CA LYS A 84 20.72 5.07 6.96
C LYS A 84 21.27 4.97 8.39
N GLU A 85 21.47 3.76 8.87
CA GLU A 85 22.24 3.50 10.09
C GLU A 85 23.60 2.90 9.70
N GLY A 86 24.67 3.49 10.23
CA GLY A 86 26.05 3.10 9.92
C GLY A 86 26.65 3.84 8.73
N LEU A 87 27.99 3.87 8.69
CA LEU A 87 28.78 4.41 7.58
C LEU A 87 28.89 3.38 6.45
#